data_AF-A0A1V5BRG2-F1
#
_entry.id   AF-A0A1V5BRG2-F1
#
_cell.length_a   1.000
_cell.length_b   1.000
_cell.length_c   1.000
_cell.angle_alpha   90.00
_cell.angle_beta   90.00
_cell.angle_gamma   90.00
#
_symmetry.space_group_name_H-M   'P 1'
#
loop_
_entity.id
_entity.type
_entity.pdbx_description
1 polymer ?
#
loop_
_entity_poly.entity_id
_entity_poly.type
_entity_poly.pdbx_seq_one_letter_code
_entity_poly.pdbx_strand_id
1 'polypeptide(L)'
;MYPVFINDETVMNMVGVVPTGVFDPRTQRGLRCIATKELPVFFGAPALIFMGGNAKMNDPGTAIGICGQNMNLTAHSLGLGVCWSNFGKAVNFIPEIKSGLGFEDPWSVETVLGLGYPKFKQQGMVPRHHRPVTWFRPGSDGPQIEA
;
A
#
# COMPACT_ATOMS: atom_id res chain seq x y z
N MET A 1 -10.01 -18.29 15.29
CA MET A 1 -9.99 -17.00 14.56
C MET A 1 -9.34 -15.97 15.48
N TYR A 2 -8.13 -15.47 15.20
CA TYR A 2 -7.57 -14.39 16.05
C TYR A 2 -8.47 -13.15 15.85
N PRO A 3 -8.96 -12.46 16.89
CA PRO A 3 -9.91 -11.35 16.75
C PRO A 3 -9.28 -9.98 16.53
N VAL A 4 -7.99 -9.92 16.18
CA VAL A 4 -7.13 -8.73 16.36
C VAL A 4 -7.41 -7.56 15.40
N PHE A 5 -8.08 -7.76 14.26
CA PHE A 5 -8.35 -6.69 13.27
C PHE A 5 -9.84 -6.46 13.06
N ILE A 6 -10.64 -6.67 14.10
CA ILE A 6 -12.10 -6.56 13.99
C ILE A 6 -12.58 -5.18 14.46
N ASN A 7 -11.87 -4.55 15.40
CA ASN A 7 -12.15 -3.19 15.88
C ASN A 7 -10.89 -2.52 16.44
N ASP A 8 -10.96 -1.21 16.66
CA ASP A 8 -9.84 -0.38 17.13
C ASP A 8 -9.27 -0.85 18.48
N GLU A 9 -10.13 -1.25 19.41
CA GLU A 9 -9.74 -1.76 20.73
C GLU A 9 -8.84 -3.00 20.60
N THR A 10 -9.21 -3.94 19.74
CA THR A 10 -8.44 -5.16 19.46
C THR A 10 -7.13 -4.89 18.73
N VAL A 11 -7.06 -3.85 17.90
CA VAL A 11 -5.83 -3.44 17.19
C VAL A 11 -4.86 -2.78 18.15
N MET A 12 -5.34 -1.95 19.09
CA MET A 12 -4.48 -1.28 20.07
C MET A 12 -3.76 -2.24 21.00
N ASN A 13 -4.31 -3.43 21.24
CA ASN A 13 -3.64 -4.50 21.99
C ASN A 13 -2.36 -5.03 21.32
N MET A 14 -2.09 -4.67 20.06
CA MET A 14 -0.83 -5.02 19.38
C MET A 14 0.29 -4.01 19.63
N VAL A 15 -0.02 -2.81 20.12
CA VAL A 15 0.97 -1.76 20.33
C VAL A 15 1.96 -2.22 21.40
N GLY A 16 3.24 -2.31 21.03
CA GLY A 16 4.31 -2.79 21.91
C GLY A 16 4.50 -4.32 21.96
N VAL A 17 3.57 -5.10 21.41
CA VAL A 17 3.67 -6.58 21.33
C VAL A 17 4.41 -7.01 20.07
N VAL A 18 4.23 -6.29 18.97
CA VAL A 18 4.93 -6.56 17.70
C VAL A 18 5.99 -5.49 17.49
N PRO A 19 7.26 -5.85 17.24
CA PRO A 19 8.29 -4.87 16.94
C PRO A 19 7.87 -4.02 15.74
N THR A 20 7.93 -2.70 15.89
CA THR A 20 7.59 -1.76 14.81
C THR A 20 8.46 -2.02 13.60
N GLY A 21 7.84 -2.23 12.43
CA GLY A 21 8.52 -2.35 11.15
C GLY A 21 8.97 -3.76 10.75
N VAL A 22 8.75 -4.81 11.56
CA VAL A 22 9.17 -6.18 11.19
C VAL A 22 8.21 -6.81 10.17
N PHE A 23 6.89 -6.66 10.34
CA PHE A 23 5.92 -7.10 9.34
C PHE A 23 4.53 -6.52 9.63
N ASP A 24 3.86 -5.94 8.62
CA ASP A 24 2.52 -5.39 8.79
C ASP A 24 1.51 -6.53 8.99
N PRO A 25 0.78 -6.57 10.11
CA PRO A 25 -0.06 -7.72 10.40
C PRO A 25 -1.35 -7.75 9.55
N ARG A 26 -1.69 -6.65 8.85
CA ARG A 26 -2.71 -6.64 7.79
C ARG A 26 -2.24 -7.48 6.59
N THR A 27 -0.95 -7.52 6.31
CA THR A 27 -0.35 -8.37 5.26
C THR A 27 -0.45 -9.86 5.61
N GLN A 28 -0.23 -10.25 6.87
CA GLN A 28 -0.33 -11.67 7.28
C GLN A 28 -1.73 -12.24 7.05
N ARG A 29 -2.76 -11.47 7.41
CA ARG A 29 -4.14 -11.88 7.16
C ARG A 29 -4.52 -11.81 5.71
N GLY A 30 -4.07 -10.77 5.00
CA GLY A 30 -4.29 -10.65 3.57
C GLY A 30 -3.82 -11.91 2.83
N LEU A 31 -2.60 -12.37 3.12
CA LEU A 31 -2.05 -13.58 2.51
C LEU A 31 -2.87 -14.84 2.86
N ARG A 32 -3.26 -15.02 4.14
CA ARG A 32 -4.12 -16.15 4.54
C ARG A 32 -5.46 -16.11 3.79
N CYS A 33 -6.16 -14.98 3.78
CA CYS A 33 -7.48 -14.87 3.14
C CYS A 33 -7.43 -15.12 1.64
N ILE A 34 -6.33 -14.72 0.97
CA ILE A 34 -6.09 -15.07 -0.43
C ILE A 34 -5.85 -16.58 -0.58
N ALA A 35 -4.98 -17.16 0.25
CA ALA A 35 -4.64 -18.59 0.19
C ALA A 35 -5.85 -19.50 0.47
N THR A 36 -6.72 -19.13 1.42
CA THR A 36 -7.95 -19.86 1.74
C THR A 36 -9.12 -19.48 0.83
N LYS A 37 -8.91 -18.61 -0.17
CA LYS A 37 -9.93 -18.11 -1.11
C LYS A 37 -11.12 -17.43 -0.42
N GLU A 38 -10.93 -16.93 0.79
CA GLU A 38 -11.92 -16.15 1.53
C GLU A 38 -12.11 -14.75 0.89
N LEU A 39 -11.04 -14.19 0.31
CA LEU A 39 -11.07 -12.91 -0.39
C LEU A 39 -10.28 -12.97 -1.71
N PRO A 40 -10.81 -12.38 -2.80
CA PRO A 40 -10.05 -12.26 -4.03
C PRO A 40 -8.89 -11.26 -3.86
N VAL A 41 -7.79 -11.50 -4.57
CA VAL A 41 -6.53 -10.72 -4.49
C VAL A 41 -6.73 -9.21 -4.66
N PHE A 42 -7.71 -8.82 -5.47
CA PHE A 42 -8.03 -7.42 -5.77
C PHE A 42 -9.43 -7.01 -5.31
N PHE A 43 -10.02 -7.71 -4.35
CA PHE A 43 -11.33 -7.36 -3.75
C PHE A 43 -12.50 -7.24 -4.74
N GLY A 44 -12.36 -7.82 -5.94
CA GLY A 44 -13.35 -7.68 -7.02
C GLY A 44 -13.36 -6.29 -7.68
N ALA A 45 -12.23 -5.56 -7.64
CA ALA A 45 -12.09 -4.29 -8.33
C ALA A 45 -12.39 -4.44 -9.84
N PRO A 46 -13.24 -3.59 -10.43
CA PRO A 46 -13.58 -3.66 -11.86
C PRO A 46 -12.42 -3.26 -12.78
N ALA A 47 -11.43 -2.52 -12.28
CA ALA A 47 -10.26 -2.11 -13.04
C ALA A 47 -8.98 -2.25 -12.22
N LEU A 48 -7.90 -2.65 -12.88
CA LEU A 48 -6.56 -2.75 -12.32
C LEU A 48 -5.59 -1.90 -13.15
N ILE A 49 -4.70 -1.16 -12.48
CA ILE A 49 -3.57 -0.47 -13.11
C ILE A 49 -2.30 -1.11 -12.59
N PHE A 50 -1.61 -1.85 -13.45
CA PHE A 50 -0.28 -2.39 -13.18
C PHE A 50 0.75 -1.31 -13.44
N MET A 51 1.56 -0.96 -12.44
CA MET A 51 2.59 0.06 -12.56
C MET A 51 3.95 -0.61 -12.56
N GLY A 52 4.68 -0.45 -13.65
CA GLY A 52 6.00 -1.06 -13.82
C GLY A 52 7.15 -0.07 -13.76
N GLY A 53 8.29 -0.57 -13.33
CA GLY A 53 9.57 0.12 -13.28
C GLY A 53 10.58 -0.56 -14.17
N ASN A 54 11.41 0.24 -14.84
CA ASN A 54 12.57 -0.25 -15.56
C ASN A 54 13.79 -0.28 -14.63
N ALA A 55 14.46 -1.43 -14.53
CA ALA A 55 15.62 -1.61 -13.66
C ALA A 55 16.81 -0.69 -14.01
N LYS A 56 16.82 -0.06 -15.20
CA LYS A 56 17.84 0.90 -15.63
C LYS A 56 17.59 2.33 -15.15
N MET A 57 16.47 2.60 -14.49
CA MET A 57 16.19 3.93 -13.91
C MET A 57 16.86 4.10 -12.55
N ASN A 58 17.19 5.34 -12.18
CA ASN A 58 17.88 5.63 -10.92
C ASN A 58 17.07 5.23 -9.68
N ASP A 59 15.77 5.53 -9.67
CA ASP A 59 14.86 5.17 -8.58
C ASP A 59 13.43 4.93 -9.10
N PRO A 60 13.19 3.76 -9.72
CA PRO A 60 11.86 3.41 -10.23
C PRO A 60 10.80 3.37 -9.12
N GLY A 61 11.18 2.96 -7.90
CA GLY A 61 10.26 2.81 -6.78
C GLY A 61 9.66 4.15 -6.35
N THR A 62 10.48 5.19 -6.18
CA THR A 62 10.01 6.53 -5.84
C THR A 62 9.14 7.13 -6.95
N ALA A 63 9.54 6.99 -8.22
CA ALA A 63 8.77 7.49 -9.35
C ALA A 63 7.37 6.85 -9.41
N ILE A 64 7.29 5.54 -9.20
CA ILE A 64 6.02 4.79 -9.16
C ILE A 64 5.19 5.15 -7.93
N GLY A 65 5.82 5.36 -6.78
CA GLY A 65 5.14 5.84 -5.57
C GLY A 65 4.45 7.18 -5.81
N ILE A 66 5.14 8.13 -6.43
CA ILE A 66 4.57 9.46 -6.77
C ILE A 66 3.45 9.31 -7.80
N CYS A 67 3.70 8.57 -8.89
CA CYS A 67 2.72 8.34 -9.96
C CYS A 67 1.43 7.71 -9.42
N GLY A 68 1.55 6.62 -8.67
CA GLY A 68 0.41 5.93 -8.08
C GLY A 68 -0.32 6.78 -7.05
N GLN A 69 0.38 7.62 -6.28
CA GLN A 69 -0.29 8.50 -5.32
C GLN A 69 -1.07 9.61 -6.02
N ASN A 70 -0.57 10.14 -7.15
CA ASN A 70 -1.32 11.08 -7.98
C ASN A 70 -2.59 10.42 -8.56
N MET A 71 -2.48 9.19 -9.06
CA MET A 71 -3.63 8.41 -9.52
C MET A 71 -4.64 8.18 -8.39
N ASN A 72 -4.15 7.84 -7.20
CA ASN A 72 -4.96 7.63 -6.00
C ASN A 72 -5.76 8.88 -5.62
N LEU A 73 -5.10 10.04 -5.53
CA LEU A 73 -5.76 11.32 -5.24
C LEU A 73 -6.80 11.69 -6.30
N THR A 74 -6.47 11.49 -7.58
CA THR A 74 -7.38 11.76 -8.70
C THR A 74 -8.59 10.83 -8.67
N ALA A 75 -8.39 9.53 -8.45
CA ALA A 75 -9.50 8.59 -8.32
C ALA A 75 -10.43 8.97 -7.17
N HIS A 76 -9.86 9.37 -6.03
CA HIS A 76 -10.63 9.86 -4.89
C HIS A 76 -11.44 11.12 -5.19
N SER A 77 -10.88 12.09 -5.93
CA SER A 77 -11.62 13.30 -6.33
C SER A 77 -12.78 13.00 -7.28
N LEU A 78 -12.70 11.88 -8.01
CA LEU A 78 -13.77 11.36 -8.88
C LEU A 78 -14.76 10.44 -8.14
N GLY A 79 -14.63 10.27 -6.82
CA GLY A 79 -15.52 9.42 -6.02
C GLY A 79 -15.22 7.92 -6.09
N LEU A 80 -14.10 7.52 -6.68
CA LEU A 80 -13.62 6.14 -6.70
C LEU A 80 -12.84 5.81 -5.43
N GLY A 81 -12.82 4.53 -5.07
CA GLY A 81 -11.89 3.97 -4.11
C GLY A 81 -10.70 3.35 -4.81
N VAL A 82 -9.55 3.37 -4.13
CA VAL A 82 -8.31 2.77 -4.62
C VAL A 82 -7.70 1.89 -3.54
N CYS A 83 -7.21 0.73 -3.95
CA CYS A 83 -6.41 -0.15 -3.11
C CYS A 83 -5.07 -0.45 -3.78
N TRP A 84 -3.97 -0.15 -3.08
CA TRP A 84 -2.64 -0.60 -3.48
C TRP A 84 -2.48 -2.06 -3.08
N SER A 85 -2.31 -2.96 -4.05
CA SER A 85 -2.18 -4.40 -3.83
C SER A 85 -0.87 -4.93 -4.40
N ASN A 86 0.14 -5.05 -3.54
CA ASN A 86 1.45 -5.60 -3.91
C ASN A 86 1.41 -7.11 -4.17
N PHE A 87 0.31 -7.80 -3.84
CA PHE A 87 0.11 -9.20 -4.27
C PHE A 87 0.13 -9.33 -5.80
N GLY A 88 -0.25 -8.28 -6.52
CA GLY A 88 -0.17 -8.24 -7.98
C GLY A 88 1.25 -8.32 -8.54
N LYS A 89 2.31 -8.07 -7.75
CA LYS A 89 3.70 -8.25 -8.19
C LYS A 89 4.03 -9.70 -8.54
N ALA A 90 3.22 -10.67 -8.09
CA ALA A 90 3.39 -12.08 -8.42
C ALA A 90 3.39 -12.34 -9.93
N VAL A 91 2.80 -11.45 -10.74
CA VAL A 91 2.85 -11.56 -12.21
C VAL A 91 4.27 -11.54 -12.76
N ASN A 92 5.25 -10.94 -12.05
CA ASN A 92 6.65 -10.99 -12.49
C ASN A 92 7.24 -12.41 -12.48
N PHE A 93 6.66 -13.34 -11.72
CA PHE A 93 7.07 -14.75 -11.70
C PHE A 93 6.33 -15.59 -12.75
N ILE A 94 5.44 -14.98 -13.55
CA ILE A 94 4.61 -15.65 -14.55
C ILE A 94 4.84 -14.95 -15.89
N PRO A 95 5.86 -15.36 -16.67
CA PRO A 95 6.30 -14.66 -17.88
C PRO A 95 5.19 -14.40 -18.88
N GLU A 96 4.25 -15.32 -19.03
CA GLU A 96 3.14 -15.22 -19.99
C GLU A 96 2.20 -14.06 -19.63
N ILE A 97 1.90 -13.89 -18.34
CA ILE A 97 1.06 -12.79 -17.85
C ILE A 97 1.84 -11.47 -17.90
N LYS A 98 3.11 -11.50 -17.49
CA LYS A 98 3.99 -10.33 -17.51
C LYS A 98 4.11 -9.74 -18.93
N SER A 99 4.41 -10.59 -19.91
CA SER A 99 4.48 -10.25 -21.34
C SER A 99 3.12 -9.83 -21.89
N GLY A 100 2.04 -10.55 -21.54
CA GLY A 100 0.67 -10.20 -21.96
C GLY A 100 0.19 -8.84 -21.45
N LEU A 101 0.74 -8.35 -20.33
CA LEU A 101 0.52 -7.00 -19.80
C LEU A 101 1.45 -5.94 -20.43
N GLY A 102 2.35 -6.32 -21.33
CA GLY A 102 3.30 -5.45 -22.00
C GLY A 102 4.59 -5.16 -21.21
N PHE A 103 4.87 -5.92 -20.14
CA PHE A 103 6.08 -5.76 -19.34
C PHE A 103 7.17 -6.75 -19.77
N GLU A 104 7.86 -6.42 -20.86
CA GLU A 104 9.06 -7.14 -21.29
C GLU A 104 10.30 -6.70 -20.49
N ASP A 105 11.32 -7.54 -20.44
CA ASP A 105 12.59 -7.16 -19.81
C ASP A 105 13.19 -5.91 -20.47
N PRO A 106 13.75 -4.95 -19.70
CA PRO A 106 14.05 -5.00 -18.26
C PRO A 106 12.97 -4.36 -17.37
N TRP A 107 11.70 -4.34 -17.80
CA TRP A 107 10.59 -3.83 -17.00
C TRP A 107 10.06 -4.89 -16.03
N SER A 108 9.71 -4.47 -14.81
CA SER A 108 9.05 -5.28 -13.79
C SER A 108 7.83 -4.54 -13.25
N VAL A 109 6.78 -5.28 -12.91
CA VAL A 109 5.63 -4.72 -12.17
C VAL A 109 6.06 -4.44 -10.74
N GLU A 110 5.99 -3.17 -10.33
CA GLU A 110 6.37 -2.78 -8.97
C GLU A 110 5.22 -2.74 -7.98
N THR A 111 4.01 -2.45 -8.46
CA THR A 111 2.78 -2.47 -7.66
C THR A 111 1.55 -2.43 -8.59
N VAL A 112 0.36 -2.60 -8.01
CA VAL A 112 -0.91 -2.60 -8.72
C VAL A 112 -1.93 -1.77 -7.93
N LEU A 113 -2.69 -0.94 -8.63
CA LEU A 113 -3.87 -0.27 -8.08
C LEU A 113 -5.13 -1.01 -8.51
N GLY A 114 -5.95 -1.43 -7.56
CA GLY A 114 -7.35 -1.76 -7.81
C GLY A 114 -8.23 -0.52 -7.68
N LEU A 115 -9.06 -0.24 -8.68
CA LEU A 115 -9.97 0.90 -8.71
C LEU A 115 -11.41 0.46 -8.88
N GLY A 116 -12.33 1.21 -8.27
CA GLY A 116 -13.77 1.03 -8.47
C GLY A 116 -14.60 1.86 -7.52
N TYR A 117 -15.93 1.75 -7.63
CA TYR A 117 -16.83 2.36 -6.65
C TYR A 117 -16.86 1.53 -5.36
N PRO A 118 -16.55 2.12 -4.18
CA PRO A 118 -16.61 1.40 -2.92
C PRO A 118 -18.03 0.91 -2.62
N LYS A 119 -18.18 -0.35 -2.23
CA LYS A 119 -19.47 -0.90 -1.76
C LYS A 119 -19.87 -0.38 -0.38
N PHE A 120 -18.91 0.13 0.39
CA PHE A 120 -19.09 0.69 1.72
C PHE A 120 -18.09 1.83 1.95
N LYS A 121 -18.39 2.72 2.91
CA LYS A 121 -17.51 3.85 3.24
C LYS A 121 -16.22 3.33 3.87
N GLN A 122 -15.10 3.56 3.19
CA GLN A 122 -13.74 3.26 3.69
C GLN A 122 -12.95 4.52 4.08
N GLN A 123 -13.58 5.70 4.05
CA GLN A 123 -12.92 6.97 4.29
C GLN A 123 -13.03 7.42 5.75
N GLY A 124 -11.92 7.91 6.30
CA GLY A 124 -11.83 8.46 7.65
C GLY A 124 -10.37 8.68 8.07
N MET A 125 -10.16 9.50 9.09
CA MET A 125 -8.86 9.58 9.74
C MET A 125 -8.63 8.29 10.53
N VAL A 126 -7.54 7.59 10.22
CA VAL A 126 -7.04 6.51 11.07
C VAL A 126 -6.14 7.12 12.16
N PRO A 127 -6.17 6.59 13.40
CA PRO A 127 -5.17 6.93 14.39
C PRO A 127 -3.77 6.72 13.81
N ARG A 128 -2.90 7.72 13.97
CA ARG A 128 -1.50 7.63 13.52
C ARG A 128 -0.59 7.60 14.73
N HIS A 129 0.49 6.84 14.61
CA HIS A 129 1.59 6.93 15.55
C HIS A 129 2.14 8.36 15.52
N HIS A 130 2.65 8.80 16.67
CA HIS A 130 3.40 10.05 16.79
C HIS A 130 4.52 10.09 15.75
N ARG A 131 4.62 11.21 15.00
CA ARG A 131 5.66 11.44 13.99
C ARG A 131 6.36 12.77 14.31
N PRO A 132 7.43 12.76 15.12
CA PRO A 132 8.10 13.99 15.51
C PRO A 132 8.68 14.70 14.28
N VAL A 133 8.50 16.02 14.22
CA VAL A 133 9.16 16.88 13.24
C VAL A 133 10.32 17.58 13.93
N THR A 134 11.54 17.35 13.45
CA THR A 134 12.74 18.01 13.98
C THR A 134 13.04 19.25 13.14
N TRP A 135 12.95 20.41 13.77
CA TRP A 135 13.25 21.70 13.17
C TRP A 135 14.69 22.14 13.51
N PHE A 136 15.38 22.68 12.52
CA PHE A 136 16.66 23.38 12.66
C PHE A 136 16.44 24.84 12.28
N ARG A 137 16.38 25.73 13.26
CA ARG A 137 16.05 27.15 13.04
C ARG A 137 17.30 28.02 13.17
N PRO A 138 17.42 29.11 12.41
CA PRO A 138 18.50 30.08 12.62
C PRO A 138 18.51 30.59 14.06
N GLY A 139 19.67 30.53 14.73
CA GLY A 139 19.84 31.01 16.11
C GLY A 139 19.39 30.04 17.22
N SER A 140 18.97 28.81 16.90
CA SER A 140 18.72 27.80 17.93
C SER A 140 20.00 27.06 18.32
N ASP A 141 20.19 26.82 19.61
CA ASP A 141 21.35 26.07 20.14
C ASP A 141 21.32 24.57 19.80
N GLY A 142 20.24 24.07 19.19
CA GLY A 142 20.09 22.66 18.83
C GLY A 142 18.75 22.32 18.14
N PRO A 143 18.53 21.05 17.79
CA PRO A 143 17.30 20.58 17.16
C PRO A 143 16.07 20.79 18.05
N GLN A 144 14.99 21.32 17.47
CA GLN A 144 13.71 21.51 18.15
C GLN A 144 12.71 20.46 17.67
N ILE A 145 12.25 19.59 18.57
CA ILE A 145 11.31 18.52 18.24
C ILE A 145 9.88 19.01 18.49
N GLU A 146 9.07 19.08 17.44
CA GLU A 146 7.63 19.32 17.55
C GLU A 146 6.94 18.00 17.92
N ALA A 147 6.21 18.04 19.03
CA ALA A 147 5.46 16.91 19.57
C ALA A 147 4.08 16.80 18.92
#